data_AF-A0A0X3S4G8-F1
#
_entry.id   AF-A0A0X3S4G8-F1
#
_cell.length_a   1.000
_cell.length_b   1.000
_cell.length_c   1.000
_cell.angle_alpha   90.00
_cell.angle_beta   90.00
_cell.angle_gamma   90.00
#
_symmetry.space_group_name_H-M   'P 1'
#
loop_
_entity.id
_entity.type
_entity.pdbx_description
1 polymer ?
#
loop_
_entity_poly.entity_id
_entity_poly.type
_entity_poly.pdbx_seq_one_letter_code
_entity_poly.pdbx_strand_id
1 'polypeptide(L)' 'MAARALARGMGTFFKDCEHPQSRWSKCPHEYKIRYRSAAGKQVEESSFGTQDKAIARLTEVYNQKKAAP' A
#
# COMPACT_ATOMS: atom_id res chain seq x y z
N MET A 1 10.43 -4.51 9.95
CA MET A 1 9.40 -3.92 9.07
C MET A 1 9.20 -4.83 7.86
N ALA A 2 8.03 -5.42 7.68
CA ALA A 2 7.76 -6.28 6.52
C ALA A 2 6.93 -5.51 5.47
N ALA A 3 7.22 -5.71 4.18
CA ALA A 3 6.56 -5.03 3.08
C ALA A 3 6.24 -6.03 1.96
N ARG A 4 5.11 -5.84 1.27
CA ARG A 4 4.77 -6.56 0.04
C ARG A 4 4.62 -5.57 -1.10
N ALA A 5 5.46 -5.73 -2.12
CA ALA A 5 5.32 -5.03 -3.37
C ALA A 5 4.22 -5.68 -4.21
N LEU A 6 3.42 -4.84 -4.87
CA LEU A 6 2.50 -5.29 -5.92
C LEU A 6 3.20 -5.24 -7.29
N ALA A 7 2.42 -5.42 -8.36
CA ALA A 7 2.89 -5.32 -9.73
C ALA A 7 3.68 -4.03 -9.96
N ARG A 8 4.65 -4.09 -10.90
CA ARG A 8 5.55 -2.97 -11.23
C ARG A 8 4.72 -1.71 -11.52
N GLY A 9 4.92 -0.67 -10.71
CA GLY A 9 4.26 0.63 -10.86
C GLY A 9 3.01 0.88 -10.01
N MET A 10 2.42 -0.15 -9.37
CA MET A 10 1.27 0.04 -8.46
C MET A 10 1.69 0.62 -7.11
N GLY A 11 2.78 0.11 -6.53
CA GLY A 11 3.26 0.52 -5.21
C GLY A 11 3.49 -0.66 -4.28
N THR A 12 3.65 -0.35 -2.99
CA THR A 12 4.03 -1.29 -1.94
C THR A 12 3.10 -1.06 -0.76
N PHE A 13 2.57 -2.13 -0.16
CA PHE A 13 1.88 -2.03 1.13
C PHE A 13 2.70 -2.71 2.20
N PHE A 14 2.68 -2.17 3.41
CA PHE A 14 3.50 -2.64 4.52
C PHE A 14 2.78 -2.39 5.84
N LYS A 15 3.18 -3.10 6.89
CA LYS A 15 2.80 -2.76 8.26
C LYS A 15 4.01 -2.20 8.97
N ASP A 16 3.79 -1.13 9.73
CA ASP A 16 4.77 -0.61 10.68
C ASP A 16 4.76 -1.48 11.93
N CYS A 17 5.14 -2.74 11.74
CA CYS A 17 5.19 -3.73 12.79
C CYS A 17 6.43 -4.59 12.60
N GLU A 18 7.03 -4.99 13.71
CA GLU A 18 8.18 -5.89 13.74
C GLU A 18 7.78 -7.36 13.52
N HIS A 19 6.48 -7.65 13.43
CA HIS A 19 5.99 -9.00 13.26
C HIS A 19 6.15 -9.52 11.81
N PRO A 20 6.47 -10.83 11.66
CA PRO A 20 6.50 -11.49 10.36
C PRO A 20 5.11 -11.53 9.71
N GLN A 21 5.06 -11.64 8.38
CA GLN A 21 3.82 -11.59 7.59
C GLN A 21 2.75 -12.58 8.07
N SER A 22 3.13 -13.75 8.59
CA SER A 22 2.18 -14.74 9.15
C SER A 22 1.36 -14.22 10.33
N ARG A 23 1.84 -13.20 11.05
CA ARG A 23 1.13 -12.60 12.20
C ARG A 23 0.36 -11.33 11.83
N TRP A 24 0.42 -10.86 10.58
CA TRP A 24 -0.22 -9.61 10.17
C TRP A 24 -1.74 -9.62 10.32
N SER A 25 -2.37 -10.78 10.08
CA SER A 25 -3.81 -10.96 10.27
C SER A 25 -4.25 -10.89 11.73
N LYS A 26 -3.33 -11.10 12.67
CA LYS A 26 -3.58 -11.03 14.13
C LYS A 26 -3.10 -9.72 14.74
N CYS A 27 -2.52 -8.85 13.93
CA CYS A 27 -1.81 -7.68 14.40
C CYS A 27 -2.72 -6.44 14.31
N PRO A 28 -2.91 -5.69 15.42
CA PRO A 28 -3.80 -4.53 15.46
C PRO A 28 -3.27 -3.32 14.70
N HIS A 29 -2.03 -3.37 14.20
CA HIS A 29 -1.45 -2.28 13.43
C HIS A 29 -2.15 -2.11 12.08
N GLU A 30 -2.42 -0.87 11.72
CA GLU A 30 -2.94 -0.50 10.42
C GLU A 30 -1.92 -0.79 9.31
N TYR A 31 -2.44 -1.17 8.15
CA TYR A 31 -1.66 -1.25 6.92
C TYR A 31 -1.37 0.18 6.42
N LYS A 32 -0.15 0.35 5.94
CA LYS A 32 0.35 1.52 5.25
C LYS A 32 0.61 1.16 3.79
N ILE A 33 0.45 2.13 2.90
CA ILE A 33 0.81 2.00 1.50
C ILE A 33 1.81 3.08 1.13
N ARG A 34 2.69 2.74 0.21
CA ARG A 34 3.68 3.63 -0.37
C ARG A 34 3.62 3.46 -1.88
N TYR A 35 3.34 4.54 -2.58
CA TYR A 35 3.18 4.53 -4.03
C TYR A 35 3.77 5.78 -4.66
N ARG A 36 3.91 5.77 -5.98
CA ARG A 36 4.22 6.98 -6.74
C ARG A 36 2.94 7.57 -7.28
N SER A 37 2.59 8.78 -6.83
CA SER A 37 1.48 9.57 -7.35
C SER A 37 1.65 9.89 -8.84
N ALA A 38 0.58 10.31 -9.51
CA ALA A 38 0.59 10.73 -10.92
C ALA A 38 1.65 11.80 -11.21
N ALA A 39 1.91 12.70 -10.26
CA ALA A 39 2.96 13.70 -10.33
C ALA A 39 4.40 13.15 -10.12
N GLY A 40 4.59 11.82 -10.09
CA GLY A 40 5.89 11.17 -9.88
C GLY A 40 6.40 11.19 -8.44
N LYS A 41 5.72 11.89 -7.52
CA LYS A 41 6.10 11.98 -6.11
C LYS A 41 5.79 10.69 -5.35
N GLN A 42 6.71 10.28 -4.50
CA GLN A 42 6.47 9.19 -3.55
C GLN A 42 5.54 9.69 -2.44
N VAL A 43 4.42 8.99 -2.27
CA VAL A 43 3.41 9.28 -1.25
C VAL A 43 3.29 8.05 -0.36
N GLU A 44 3.14 8.30 0.94
CA GLU A 44 2.85 7.29 1.93
C GLU A 44 1.50 7.61 2.57
N GLU A 45 0.57 6.65 2.52
CA GLU A 45 -0.73 6.76 3.17
C GLU A 45 -0.85 5.66 4.23
N SER A 46 -1.28 6.01 5.43
CA SER A 46 -1.41 5.11 6.57
C SER A 46 -2.79 5.26 7.19
N SER A 47 -3.73 4.37 6.85
CA SER A 47 -5.11 4.34 7.39
C SER A 47 -5.89 3.07 7.04
N PHE A 48 -5.23 1.96 6.70
CA PHE A 48 -5.91 0.80 6.14
C PHE A 48 -6.05 -0.31 7.20
N GLY A 49 -7.26 -0.52 7.72
CA GLY A 49 -7.51 -1.61 8.68
C GLY A 49 -7.33 -3.02 8.08
N THR A 50 -7.42 -3.17 6.76
CA THR A 50 -7.28 -4.45 6.06
C THR A 50 -6.34 -4.34 4.87
N GLN A 51 -5.70 -5.46 4.51
CA GLN A 51 -4.83 -5.55 3.34
C GLN A 51 -5.59 -5.22 2.05
N ASP A 52 -6.85 -5.66 1.95
CA ASP A 52 -7.69 -5.44 0.78
C ASP A 52 -7.93 -3.95 0.53
N LYS A 53 -8.26 -3.17 1.56
CA LYS A 53 -8.41 -1.70 1.46
C LYS A 53 -7.13 -1.02 0.99
N ALA A 54 -5.97 -1.48 1.49
CA ALA A 54 -4.68 -0.98 1.03
C ALA A 54 -4.42 -1.28 -0.46
N ILE A 55 -4.75 -2.50 -0.92
CA ILE A 55 -4.61 -2.90 -2.32
C ILE A 55 -5.60 -2.13 -3.22
N ALA A 56 -6.85 -1.97 -2.78
CA ALA A 56 -7.88 -1.22 -3.48
C ALA A 56 -7.44 0.23 -3.70
N ARG A 57 -6.86 0.86 -2.68
CA ARG A 57 -6.32 2.22 -2.81
C ARG A 57 -5.15 2.30 -3.79
N LEU A 58 -4.20 1.36 -3.73
CA LEU A 58 -3.09 1.29 -4.69
C LEU A 58 -3.60 1.10 -6.13
N THR A 59 -4.65 0.31 -6.31
CA THR A 59 -5.32 0.10 -7.60
C THR A 59 -5.99 1.37 -8.09
N GLU A 60 -6.70 2.09 -7.23
CA GLU A 60 -7.34 3.36 -7.55
C GLU A 60 -6.31 4.41 -8.01
N VAL A 61 -5.22 4.57 -7.25
CA VAL A 61 -4.11 5.45 -7.62
C VAL A 61 -3.51 5.05 -8.97
N TYR A 62 -3.29 3.75 -9.20
CA TYR A 62 -2.74 3.26 -10.45
C TYR A 62 -3.67 3.57 -11.64
N ASN A 63 -4.98 3.39 -11.46
CA ASN A 63 -5.98 3.71 -12.47
C ASN A 63 -6.06 5.22 -12.72
N GLN A 64 -6.03 6.06 -11.68
CA GLN A 64 -5.95 7.52 -11.81
C GLN A 64 -4.71 7.95 -12.60
N LYS A 65 -3.57 7.30 -12.33
CA LYS A 65 -2.34 7.49 -13.09
C LYS A 65 -2.47 7.13 -14.55
N LYS A 66 -3.13 6.01 -14.85
CA LYS A 66 -3.33 5.53 -16.21
C LYS A 66 -4.37 6.38 -16.98
N ALA A 67 -5.32 6.97 -16.26
CA ALA A 67 -6.33 7.86 -16.80
C ALA A 67 -5.85 9.31 -16.98
N ALA A 68 -4.77 9.71 -16.29
CA ALA A 68 -4.12 10.99 -16.54
C ALA A 68 -3.42 10.95 -17.91
N PRO A 69 -3.72 11.89 -18.82
CA PRO A 69 -3.17 11.92 -20.18
C PRO A 69 -1.67 12.20 -20.24
#